data_AF-A0A9D5FN95-F1
#
_entry.id   AF-A0A9D5FN95-F1
#
_cell.length_a   1.000
_cell.length_b   1.000
_cell.length_c   1.000
_cell.angle_alpha   90.00
_cell.angle_beta   90.00
_cell.angle_gamma   90.00
#
_symmetry.space_group_name_H-M   'P 1'
#
loop_
_entity.id
_entity.type
_entity.pdbx_description
1 polymer ?
#
loop_
_entity_poly.entity_id
_entity_poly.type
_entity_poly.pdbx_seq_one_letter_code
_entity_poly.pdbx_strand_id
1 'polypeptide(L)'
;MNRHTITLAGLFLVGAGIAVNTQANGYKILNVKDTRSTALGEAVVARPDNPSAVTFNPAGLADLRGNAVSAQAAILGSYTTRKSSAGEETNMKEKWQTVPALYASSDFGNKQMGFGLGVTLPNGISSEWADNSFAR
;
A
#
# COMPACT_ATOMS: atom_id res chain seq x y z
N MET A 1 30.05 -27.06 -34.28
CA MET A 1 29.27 -25.90 -33.77
C MET A 1 30.20 -24.70 -33.72
N ASN A 2 29.98 -23.68 -34.56
CA ASN A 2 30.94 -22.59 -34.73
C ASN A 2 30.95 -21.66 -33.51
N ARG A 3 32.14 -21.23 -33.09
CA ARG A 3 32.36 -20.38 -31.90
C ARG A 3 31.45 -19.14 -31.91
N HIS A 4 31.20 -18.54 -33.07
CA HIS A 4 30.32 -17.38 -33.24
C HIS A 4 28.85 -17.65 -32.87
N THR A 5 28.34 -18.86 -33.10
CA THR A 5 26.96 -19.25 -32.75
C THR A 5 26.81 -19.42 -31.23
N ILE A 6 27.85 -19.90 -30.56
CA ILE A 6 27.89 -20.04 -29.09
C ILE A 6 27.99 -18.65 -28.43
N THR A 7 28.75 -17.72 -29.00
CA THR A 7 28.87 -16.35 -28.48
C THR A 7 27.58 -15.55 -28.65
N LEU A 8 26.89 -15.66 -29.79
CA LEU A 8 25.60 -15.01 -30.03
C LEU A 8 24.47 -15.57 -29.14
N ALA A 9 24.44 -16.89 -28.94
CA ALA A 9 23.49 -17.52 -28.02
C ALA A 9 23.74 -17.11 -26.55
N GLY A 10 25.01 -16.99 -26.15
CA GLY A 10 25.39 -16.49 -24.82
C GLY A 10 24.99 -15.03 -24.58
N LEU A 11 25.12 -14.16 -25.60
CA LEU A 11 24.74 -12.76 -25.49
C LEU A 11 23.22 -12.56 -25.37
N PHE A 12 22.43 -13.38 -26.08
CA PHE A 12 20.97 -13.34 -26.04
C PHE A 12 20.41 -13.84 -24.69
N LEU A 13 21.06 -14.83 -24.07
CA LEU A 13 20.70 -15.37 -22.75
C LEU A 13 21.04 -14.40 -21.59
N VAL A 14 22.06 -13.56 -21.74
CA VAL A 14 22.40 -12.52 -20.75
C VAL A 14 21.45 -11.31 -20.88
N GLY A 15 20.98 -10.98 -22.09
CA GLY A 15 20.07 -9.86 -22.33
C GLY A 15 18.64 -10.06 -21.79
N ALA A 16 18.16 -11.30 -21.69
CA ALA A 16 16.81 -11.62 -21.21
C ALA A 16 16.69 -11.77 -19.68
N GLY A 17 17.80 -11.72 -18.95
CA GLY A 17 17.88 -12.18 -17.55
C GLY A 17 17.50 -11.18 -16.46
N ILE A 18 17.19 -9.92 -16.74
CA ILE A 18 16.93 -8.92 -15.69
C ILE A 18 15.77 -7.99 -16.06
N ALA A 19 14.58 -8.56 -16.25
CA ALA A 19 13.35 -7.79 -16.03
C ALA A 19 13.07 -7.78 -14.52
N VAL A 20 13.72 -6.88 -13.78
CA VAL A 20 13.33 -6.59 -12.39
C VAL A 20 11.94 -5.95 -12.44
N ASN A 21 10.92 -6.72 -12.07
CA ASN A 21 9.60 -6.17 -11.80
C ASN A 21 9.73 -5.25 -10.58
N THR A 22 9.72 -3.94 -10.80
CA THR A 22 9.65 -2.96 -9.73
C THR A 22 8.22 -2.96 -9.20
N GLN A 23 8.02 -3.57 -8.03
CA GLN A 23 6.72 -3.53 -7.36
C GLN A 23 6.61 -2.23 -6.56
N ALA A 24 6.04 -1.20 -7.18
CA ALA A 24 5.65 0.02 -6.49
C ALA A 24 4.18 -0.09 -6.02
N ASN A 25 3.89 0.38 -4.82
CA ASN A 25 2.51 0.46 -4.31
C ASN A 25 1.67 1.54 -5.02
N GLY A 26 2.26 2.34 -5.91
CA GLY A 26 1.59 3.45 -6.58
C GLY A 26 0.97 4.41 -5.56
N TYR A 27 -0.34 4.66 -5.70
CA TYR A 27 -1.10 5.53 -4.80
C TYR A 27 -1.87 4.77 -3.70
N LYS A 28 -1.60 3.47 -3.52
CA LYS A 28 -2.26 2.64 -2.51
C LYS A 28 -1.82 3.07 -1.11
N ILE A 29 -2.79 3.23 -0.22
CA ILE A 29 -2.56 3.61 1.17
C ILE A 29 -2.72 2.35 2.03
N LEU A 30 -1.65 1.95 2.70
CA LEU A 30 -1.64 0.69 3.47
C LEU A 30 -2.21 0.86 4.88
N ASN A 31 -1.95 2.02 5.50
CA ASN A 31 -2.26 2.36 6.89
C ASN A 31 -3.73 2.74 7.13
N VAL A 32 -4.65 2.07 6.44
CA VAL A 32 -6.10 2.31 6.56
C VAL A 32 -6.79 1.33 7.52
N LYS A 33 -6.12 0.27 7.98
CA LYS A 33 -6.70 -0.81 8.80
C LYS A 33 -6.85 -0.40 10.27
N ASP A 34 -5.74 -0.39 10.98
CA ASP A 34 -5.62 0.12 12.34
C ASP A 34 -4.16 0.53 12.64
N THR A 35 -3.94 1.19 13.77
CA THR A 35 -2.60 1.68 14.19
C THR A 35 -1.63 0.55 14.53
N ARG A 36 -2.13 -0.59 15.03
CA ARG A 36 -1.31 -1.77 15.34
C ARG A 36 -0.85 -2.46 14.06
N SER A 37 -1.72 -2.59 13.08
CA SER A 37 -1.43 -3.09 11.74
C SER A 37 -0.32 -2.28 11.09
N THR A 38 -0.41 -0.96 11.19
CA THR A 38 0.67 -0.04 10.76
C THR A 38 1.98 -0.30 11.50
N ALA A 39 1.95 -0.41 12.84
CA ALA A 39 3.14 -0.66 13.65
C ALA A 39 3.80 -2.02 13.37
N LEU A 40 3.03 -3.01 12.89
CA LEU A 40 3.50 -4.34 12.49
C LEU A 40 3.92 -4.41 11.01
N GLY A 41 3.97 -3.28 10.30
CA GLY A 41 4.30 -3.27 8.87
C GLY A 41 3.26 -4.02 8.03
N GLU A 42 1.98 -3.97 8.43
CA GLU A 42 0.83 -4.59 7.78
C GLU A 42 0.79 -6.13 7.82
N ALA A 43 1.66 -6.75 8.63
CA ALA A 43 1.73 -8.20 8.80
C ALA A 43 0.64 -8.74 9.77
N VAL A 44 -0.63 -8.58 9.40
CA VAL A 44 -1.78 -8.82 10.31
C VAL A 44 -2.84 -9.80 9.80
N VAL A 45 -2.67 -10.43 8.63
CA VAL A 45 -3.71 -11.29 8.05
C VAL A 45 -4.19 -12.41 8.99
N ALA A 46 -3.30 -12.95 9.82
CA ALA A 46 -3.58 -13.99 10.82
C ALA A 46 -3.97 -13.44 12.21
N ARG A 47 -4.25 -12.14 12.31
CA ARG A 47 -4.71 -11.42 13.51
C ARG A 47 -5.94 -10.54 13.21
N PRO A 48 -7.06 -11.11 12.71
CA PRO A 48 -8.29 -10.35 12.42
C PRO A 48 -9.10 -10.07 13.69
N ASP A 49 -8.51 -9.39 14.67
CA ASP A 49 -9.05 -9.23 16.02
C ASP A 49 -9.78 -7.90 16.27
N ASN A 50 -10.11 -7.16 15.20
CA ASN A 50 -10.85 -5.90 15.28
C ASN A 50 -11.70 -5.63 14.02
N PRO A 51 -12.63 -4.64 14.03
CA PRO A 51 -13.55 -4.41 12.91
C PRO A 51 -12.90 -4.16 11.54
N SER A 52 -11.64 -3.71 11.49
CA SER A 52 -10.93 -3.48 10.22
C SER A 52 -10.63 -4.79 9.45
N ALA A 53 -10.77 -5.95 10.10
CA ALA A 53 -10.68 -7.28 9.51
C ALA A 53 -11.52 -7.44 8.25
N VAL A 54 -12.65 -6.72 8.13
CA VAL A 54 -13.49 -6.69 6.92
C VAL A 54 -12.72 -6.33 5.65
N THR A 55 -11.57 -5.65 5.74
CA THR A 55 -10.77 -5.24 4.58
C THR A 55 -9.59 -6.13 4.23
N PHE A 56 -9.16 -7.02 5.14
CA PHE A 56 -7.95 -7.82 4.92
C PHE A 56 -8.13 -9.32 5.22
N ASN A 57 -9.06 -9.68 6.11
CA ASN A 57 -9.45 -11.06 6.38
C ASN A 57 -10.89 -11.11 6.96
N PRO A 58 -11.92 -11.05 6.09
CA PRO A 58 -13.33 -11.07 6.52
C PRO A 58 -13.73 -12.34 7.28
N ALA A 59 -13.04 -13.47 7.08
CA ALA A 59 -13.35 -14.72 7.78
C ALA A 59 -13.17 -14.57 9.30
N GLY A 60 -12.23 -13.74 9.75
CA GLY A 60 -12.02 -13.49 11.18
C GLY A 60 -13.13 -12.69 11.87
N LEU A 61 -14.04 -12.06 11.11
CA LEU A 61 -15.21 -11.41 11.70
C LEU A 61 -16.08 -12.42 12.46
N ALA A 62 -16.08 -13.70 12.05
CA ALA A 62 -16.81 -14.75 12.73
C ALA A 62 -16.30 -15.03 14.15
N ASP A 63 -15.07 -14.63 14.48
CA ASP A 63 -14.48 -14.75 15.82
C ASP A 63 -14.73 -13.52 16.70
N LEU A 64 -15.12 -12.38 16.12
CA LEU A 64 -15.49 -11.18 16.86
C LEU A 64 -16.88 -11.35 17.48
N ARG A 65 -17.04 -10.91 18.73
CA ARG A 65 -18.30 -11.05 19.48
C ARG A 65 -18.87 -9.69 19.86
N GLY A 66 -20.20 -9.58 19.74
CA GLY A 66 -20.92 -8.34 19.99
C GLY A 66 -20.67 -7.25 18.95
N ASN A 67 -21.01 -6.02 19.31
CA ASN A 67 -20.90 -4.85 18.45
C ASN A 67 -19.61 -4.09 18.73
N ALA A 68 -18.84 -3.78 17.69
CA ALA A 68 -17.62 -3.00 17.81
C ALA A 68 -17.54 -1.95 16.70
N VAL A 69 -16.95 -0.80 17.02
CA VAL A 69 -16.67 0.29 16.08
C VAL A 69 -15.20 0.68 16.23
N SER A 70 -14.55 0.98 15.12
CA SER A 70 -13.19 1.50 15.07
C SER A 70 -13.13 2.72 14.17
N ALA A 71 -12.40 3.74 14.60
CA ALA A 71 -12.10 4.93 13.83
C ALA A 71 -10.61 5.22 13.92
N GLN A 72 -9.97 5.44 12.77
CA GLN A 72 -8.55 5.76 12.70
C GLN A 72 -8.28 6.81 11.63
N ALA A 73 -7.17 7.51 11.75
CA ALA A 73 -6.67 8.40 10.72
C ALA A 73 -5.14 8.28 10.63
N ALA A 74 -4.63 8.17 9.41
CA ALA A 74 -3.21 8.30 9.13
C ALA A 74 -2.91 9.74 8.70
N ILE A 75 -1.82 10.32 9.19
CA ILE A 75 -1.28 11.60 8.71
C ILE A 75 -0.01 11.26 7.94
N LEU A 76 -0.05 11.41 6.62
CA LEU A 76 1.00 11.01 5.71
C LEU A 76 1.72 12.24 5.19
N GLY A 77 3.05 12.21 5.23
CA GLY A 77 3.92 13.17 4.56
C GLY A 77 4.77 12.41 3.55
N SER A 78 5.00 13.00 2.39
CA SER A 78 5.87 12.43 1.36
C SER A 78 6.89 13.47 0.93
N TYR A 79 8.11 13.02 0.70
CA TYR A 79 9.20 13.82 0.17
C TYR A 79 9.84 13.05 -0.97
N THR A 80 10.20 13.75 -2.04
CA THR A 80 10.87 13.14 -3.19
C THR A 80 11.72 14.20 -3.87
N THR A 81 12.97 13.84 -4.15
CA THR A 81 13.90 14.65 -4.93
C THR A 81 14.15 13.95 -6.25
N ARG A 82 13.97 14.68 -7.36
CA ARG A 82 14.27 14.20 -8.70
C ARG A 82 15.51 14.91 -9.22
N LYS A 83 16.52 14.12 -9.61
CA LYS A 83 17.73 14.57 -10.31
C LYS A 83 17.63 14.20 -11.78
N SER A 84 17.78 15.17 -12.67
CA SER A 84 17.82 14.94 -14.12
C SER A 84 19.20 14.44 -14.56
N SER A 85 19.28 13.86 -15.76
CA SER A 85 20.55 13.49 -16.38
C SER A 85 21.45 14.70 -16.70
N ALA A 86 20.89 15.91 -16.77
CA ALA A 86 21.63 17.16 -16.96
C ALA A 86 22.15 17.77 -15.65
N GLY A 87 21.85 17.14 -14.51
CA GLY A 87 22.26 17.62 -13.18
C GLY A 87 21.22 18.46 -12.44
N GLU A 88 20.15 18.92 -13.11
CA GLU A 88 19.08 19.69 -12.47
C GLU A 88 18.37 18.90 -11.37
N GLU A 89 18.23 19.52 -10.18
CA GLU A 89 17.57 18.94 -9.01
C GLU A 89 16.25 19.68 -8.75
N THR A 90 15.17 18.92 -8.57
CA THR A 90 13.83 19.44 -8.28
C THR A 90 13.22 18.67 -7.13
N ASN A 91 12.56 19.37 -6.21
CA ASN A 91 11.95 18.79 -5.03
C ASN A 91 10.42 18.82 -5.12
N MET A 92 9.79 17.76 -4.63
CA MET A 92 8.36 17.73 -4.36
C MET A 92 8.06 18.65 -3.17
N LYS A 93 6.97 19.42 -3.25
CA LYS A 93 6.49 20.24 -2.13
C LYS A 93 6.00 19.31 -1.03
N GLU A 94 6.54 19.48 0.17
CA GLU A 94 6.12 18.71 1.34
C GLU A 94 4.72 19.13 1.76
N LYS A 95 3.81 18.14 1.84
CA LYS A 95 2.44 18.36 2.27
C LYS A 95 1.98 17.18 3.12
N TRP A 96 1.37 17.52 4.25
CA TRP A 96 0.70 16.53 5.10
C TRP A 96 -0.71 16.27 4.57
N GLN A 97 -1.07 15.00 4.47
CA GLN A 97 -2.39 14.54 4.01
C GLN A 97 -3.00 13.61 5.04
N THR A 98 -4.26 13.83 5.39
CA THR A 98 -4.98 13.01 6.37
C THR A 98 -5.86 11.98 5.65
N VAL A 99 -5.79 10.74 6.09
CA VAL A 99 -6.52 9.61 5.52
C VAL A 99 -7.36 8.93 6.61
N PRO A 100 -8.65 9.26 6.73
CA PRO A 100 -9.54 8.61 7.69
C PRO A 100 -9.95 7.20 7.23
N ALA A 101 -10.24 6.34 8.20
CA ALA A 101 -10.91 5.06 8.00
C ALA A 101 -11.83 4.75 9.18
N LEU A 102 -13.02 4.24 8.87
CA LEU A 102 -14.07 3.91 9.82
C LEU A 102 -14.53 2.47 9.58
N TYR A 103 -14.73 1.72 10.66
CA TYR A 103 -15.16 0.33 10.62
C TYR A 103 -16.18 0.03 11.69
N ALA A 104 -17.10 -0.87 11.39
CA ALA A 104 -18.03 -1.45 12.35
C ALA A 104 -18.15 -2.95 12.13
N SER A 105 -18.36 -3.71 13.21
CA SER A 105 -18.66 -5.14 13.14
C SER A 105 -19.76 -5.52 14.12
N SER A 106 -20.51 -6.57 13.78
CA SER A 106 -21.53 -7.17 14.64
C SER A 106 -21.68 -8.64 14.31
N ASP A 107 -21.96 -9.46 15.31
CA ASP A 107 -22.41 -10.84 15.14
C ASP A 107 -23.95 -10.95 15.10
N PHE A 108 -24.67 -9.86 15.35
CA PHE A 108 -26.13 -9.82 15.56
C PHE A 108 -26.63 -10.92 16.52
N GLY A 109 -25.82 -11.30 17.51
CA GLY A 109 -26.11 -12.39 18.45
C GLY A 109 -25.91 -13.81 17.90
N ASN A 110 -25.39 -13.96 16.68
CA ASN A 110 -25.09 -15.27 16.08
C ASN A 110 -23.64 -15.69 16.33
N LYS A 111 -23.42 -16.82 17.00
CA LYS A 111 -22.07 -17.33 17.33
C LYS A 111 -21.27 -17.85 16.14
N GLN A 112 -21.88 -18.02 14.97
CA GLN A 112 -21.25 -18.62 13.77
C GLN A 112 -21.06 -17.61 12.64
N MET A 113 -21.63 -16.41 12.76
CA MET A 113 -21.57 -15.39 11.72
C MET A 113 -20.97 -14.10 12.26
N GLY A 114 -20.24 -13.41 11.40
CA GLY A 114 -19.73 -12.08 11.67
C GLY A 114 -19.99 -11.18 10.48
N PHE A 115 -20.43 -9.97 10.76
CA PHE A 115 -20.73 -8.95 9.77
C PHE A 115 -19.82 -7.76 10.00
N GLY A 116 -19.38 -7.11 8.92
CA GLY A 116 -18.49 -5.97 8.97
C GLY A 116 -18.85 -4.94 7.90
N LEU A 117 -18.63 -3.68 8.21
CA LEU A 117 -18.75 -2.55 7.29
C LEU A 117 -17.52 -1.66 7.46
N GLY A 118 -16.97 -1.17 6.35
CA GLY A 118 -15.83 -0.26 6.36
C GLY A 118 -16.00 0.87 5.35
N VAL A 119 -15.61 2.08 5.75
CA VAL A 119 -15.52 3.26 4.89
C VAL A 119 -14.09 3.77 4.97
N THR A 120 -13.37 3.71 3.86
CA THR A 120 -11.93 3.97 3.79
C THR A 120 -11.57 4.72 2.50
N LEU A 121 -10.37 5.28 2.48
CA LEU A 121 -9.73 5.84 1.28
C LEU A 121 -8.51 4.98 0.92
N PRO A 122 -8.69 3.86 0.19
CA PRO A 122 -7.62 2.89 -0.05
C PRO A 122 -6.55 3.39 -1.03
N ASN A 123 -6.84 4.46 -1.78
CA ASN A 123 -5.92 5.12 -2.70
C ASN A 123 -6.14 6.63 -2.61
N GLY A 124 -5.08 7.46 -2.70
CA GLY A 124 -5.28 8.92 -2.80
C GLY A 124 -4.22 9.82 -2.19
N ILE A 125 -2.96 9.70 -2.60
CA ILE A 125 -1.89 10.64 -2.24
C ILE A 125 -1.69 11.63 -3.40
N SER A 126 -1.46 12.90 -3.10
CA SER A 126 -1.23 13.94 -4.10
C SER A 126 0.23 14.38 -4.08
N SER A 127 0.82 14.56 -5.26
CA SER A 127 2.16 15.12 -5.41
C SER A 127 2.08 16.46 -6.10
N GLU A 128 2.69 17.48 -5.50
CA GLU A 128 2.85 18.80 -6.10
C GLU A 128 4.34 19.11 -6.19
N TRP A 129 4.80 19.59 -7.34
CA TRP A 129 6.21 19.89 -7.57
C TRP A 129 6.49 21.38 -7.55
N ALA A 130 7.73 21.77 -7.28
CA ALA A 130 8.16 23.16 -7.35
C ALA A 130 7.85 23.78 -8.71
N ASP A 131 7.55 25.08 -8.75
CA ASP A 131 7.06 25.77 -9.94
C ASP A 131 8.07 25.79 -11.11
N ASN A 132 9.34 25.56 -10.80
CA ASN A 132 10.47 25.42 -11.73
C ASN A 132 10.80 23.95 -12.07
N SER A 133 9.93 23.00 -11.70
CA SER A 133 10.12 21.57 -11.96
C SER A 133 9.63 21.15 -13.35
N PHE A 134 10.20 20.06 -13.85
CA PHE A 134 9.80 19.40 -15.11
C PHE A 134 8.38 18.81 -15.07
N ALA A 135 7.84 18.58 -13.87
CA ALA A 135 6.57 17.89 -13.62
C ALA A 135 5.41 18.85 -13.28
N ARG A 136 5.53 20.11 -13.68
CA ARG A 136 4.46 21.12 -13.59
C ARG A 136 3.37 20.87 -14.62
#